data_AF-A0A1F7X726-F1
#
_entry.id   AF-A0A1F7X726-F1
#
_cell.length_a   1.000
_cell.length_b   1.000
_cell.length_c   1.000
_cell.angle_alpha   90.00
_cell.angle_beta   90.00
_cell.angle_gamma   90.00
#
_symmetry.space_group_name_H-M   'P 1'
#
loop_
_entity.id
_entity.type
_entity.pdbx_description
1 polymer ?
#
loop_
_entity_poly.entity_id
_entity_poly.type
_entity_poly.pdbx_seq_one_letter_code
_entity_poly.pdbx_strand_id
1 'polypeptide(L)'
;MKKYISIIAVLLPLLLFAIPITLNAKNTRALSPSPKPTHSNTQKINQQEKREELRLRIEEKLSEKREVKNQNEIENETEEGTPSSKRLQIQEKKLNLIRSHFLRMVTRMEAAIARLEKLIQRIENRVAIIKSENSGIDTAAIETEIANAKTLLDTAKSDLDAANTNLDTALVTDDPKAAFVIIRETITGVKNELKAIHKILVHLIGDIKGLRVGNSEESGSEVESESVASPSASPEVSPSPSASPTIVPSSSPTTTPTLLPTETPTATPTVEPTASPSV
;
A
#
# COMPACT_ATOMS: atom_id res chain seq x y z
N MET A 1 38.09 -1.39 -3.01
CA MET A 1 37.50 -2.73 -3.24
C MET A 1 36.62 -3.10 -2.06
N LYS A 2 35.43 -3.65 -2.36
CA LYS A 2 34.50 -4.39 -1.48
C LYS A 2 33.77 -3.62 -0.38
N LYS A 3 32.51 -3.21 -0.67
CA LYS A 3 31.30 -3.40 0.19
C LYS A 3 30.03 -3.31 -0.68
N TYR A 4 29.75 -4.33 -1.48
CA TYR A 4 28.43 -4.57 -2.10
C TYR A 4 28.11 -6.05 -1.93
N ILE A 5 27.40 -6.39 -0.85
CA ILE A 5 26.59 -7.60 -0.71
C ILE A 5 25.63 -7.29 0.44
N SER A 6 24.34 -7.59 0.22
CA SER A 6 23.21 -7.50 1.16
C SER A 6 22.29 -6.28 0.96
N ILE A 7 21.41 -6.34 -0.06
CA ILE A 7 19.99 -5.91 -0.06
C ILE A 7 19.29 -6.67 -1.22
N ILE A 8 19.13 -7.99 -1.09
CA ILE A 8 18.19 -8.80 -1.93
C ILE A 8 17.32 -9.64 -1.00
N ALA A 9 16.70 -8.96 -0.04
CA ALA A 9 15.58 -9.48 0.71
C ALA A 9 14.70 -8.28 1.05
N VAL A 10 13.39 -8.47 1.16
CA VAL A 10 12.38 -7.47 1.59
C VAL A 10 11.60 -6.74 0.48
N LEU A 11 11.27 -7.37 -0.66
CA LEU A 11 10.11 -6.90 -1.47
C LEU A 11 9.35 -8.05 -2.17
N LEU A 12 8.54 -8.79 -1.41
CA LEU A 12 7.16 -9.15 -1.81
C LEU A 12 6.43 -9.80 -0.62
N PRO A 13 5.42 -9.13 -0.04
CA PRO A 13 4.17 -9.87 0.16
C PRO A 13 2.91 -9.03 -0.09
N LEU A 14 1.79 -9.76 -0.19
CA LEU A 14 0.37 -9.33 -0.07
C LEU A 14 -0.41 -8.89 -1.32
N LEU A 15 -1.09 -9.87 -1.93
CA LEU A 15 -2.56 -9.95 -2.17
C LEU A 15 -2.79 -11.36 -2.77
N LEU A 16 -3.69 -12.26 -2.36
CA LEU A 16 -5.07 -12.23 -1.86
C LEU A 16 -5.29 -13.53 -1.04
N PHE A 17 -5.97 -13.52 0.11
CA PHE A 17 -7.44 -13.71 0.23
C PHE A 17 -7.87 -15.07 -0.40
N ALA A 18 -8.49 -16.05 0.27
CA ALA A 18 -9.46 -15.95 1.35
C ALA A 18 -9.70 -17.33 2.02
N ILE A 19 -9.77 -17.29 3.36
CA ILE A 19 -10.72 -17.96 4.27
C ILE A 19 -10.44 -19.41 4.75
N PRO A 20 -10.64 -19.70 6.06
CA PRO A 20 -10.24 -20.95 6.69
C PRO A 20 -11.41 -21.74 7.36
N ILE A 21 -11.07 -22.93 7.91
CA ILE A 21 -11.71 -23.71 9.00
C ILE A 21 -13.06 -24.38 8.62
N THR A 22 -13.34 -25.67 8.89
CA THR A 22 -13.24 -26.39 10.17
C THR A 22 -13.04 -27.91 10.09
N LEU A 23 -12.36 -28.38 11.15
CA LEU A 23 -12.07 -29.75 11.59
C LEU A 23 -13.27 -30.71 11.58
N ASN A 24 -12.98 -32.00 11.38
CA ASN A 24 -13.72 -33.05 12.09
C ASN A 24 -12.83 -34.23 12.53
N ALA A 25 -13.10 -34.63 13.75
CA ALA A 25 -12.94 -35.94 14.39
C ALA A 25 -11.55 -36.50 14.73
N LYS A 26 -11.53 -37.01 15.95
CA LYS A 26 -10.41 -37.48 16.77
C LYS A 26 -10.14 -38.98 16.52
N ASN A 27 -8.94 -39.36 16.93
CA ASN A 27 -8.61 -40.56 17.72
C ASN A 27 -8.12 -41.83 16.99
N THR A 28 -6.83 -42.13 17.28
CA THR A 28 -6.23 -43.43 17.64
C THR A 28 -6.51 -44.67 16.77
N ARG A 29 -5.45 -45.31 16.28
CA ARG A 29 -4.91 -46.59 16.81
C ARG A 29 -3.75 -47.09 15.92
N ALA A 30 -2.82 -47.78 16.55
CA ALA A 30 -1.52 -48.19 16.04
C ALA A 30 -1.52 -49.30 14.95
N LEU A 31 -0.33 -49.44 14.34
CA LEU A 31 0.31 -50.64 13.80
C LEU A 31 -0.01 -51.09 12.36
N SER A 32 0.91 -50.81 11.43
CA SER A 32 1.63 -51.81 10.61
C SER A 32 2.61 -51.13 9.63
N PRO A 33 3.81 -51.69 9.39
CA PRO A 33 4.71 -51.19 8.35
C PRO A 33 4.22 -51.67 6.97
N SER A 34 3.73 -50.74 6.16
CA SER A 34 3.36 -50.97 4.75
C SER A 34 4.61 -51.09 3.87
N PRO A 35 4.61 -51.94 2.82
CA PRO A 35 5.77 -52.17 1.98
C PRO A 35 6.17 -50.94 1.16
N LYS A 36 7.48 -50.76 1.03
CA LYS A 36 8.15 -49.70 0.26
C LYS A 36 7.65 -49.71 -1.19
N PRO A 37 7.18 -48.58 -1.74
CA PRO A 37 6.70 -48.54 -3.13
C PRO A 37 7.88 -48.69 -4.09
N THR A 38 7.91 -49.81 -4.82
CA THR A 38 8.81 -50.02 -5.95
C THR A 38 8.40 -49.05 -7.07
N HIS A 39 9.24 -48.03 -7.30
CA HIS A 39 9.11 -47.06 -8.39
C HIS A 39 9.14 -47.80 -9.75
N SER A 40 7.99 -47.92 -10.40
CA SER A 40 7.87 -48.60 -11.70
C SER A 40 8.52 -47.75 -12.80
N ASN A 41 9.33 -48.42 -13.64
CA ASN A 41 10.09 -47.82 -14.74
C ASN A 41 9.21 -47.00 -15.72
N THR A 42 7.93 -47.38 -15.85
CA THR A 42 6.91 -46.73 -16.69
C THR A 42 6.61 -45.28 -16.29
N GLN A 43 6.68 -44.92 -15.00
CA GLN A 43 6.47 -43.52 -14.56
C GLN A 43 7.67 -42.62 -14.91
N LYS A 44 8.89 -43.17 -14.94
CA LYS A 44 10.08 -42.43 -15.32
C LYS A 44 10.10 -42.13 -16.83
N ILE A 45 9.68 -43.10 -17.65
CA ILE A 45 9.57 -42.94 -19.11
C ILE A 45 8.54 -41.84 -19.44
N ASN A 46 7.37 -41.86 -18.82
CA ASN A 46 6.32 -40.85 -19.05
C ASN A 46 6.74 -39.43 -18.53
N GLN A 47 7.55 -39.36 -17.47
CA GLN A 47 8.15 -38.08 -17.04
C GLN A 47 9.25 -37.59 -17.99
N GLN A 48 10.00 -38.48 -18.62
CA GLN A 48 11.02 -38.14 -19.62
C GLN A 48 10.35 -37.62 -20.90
N GLU A 49 9.33 -38.30 -21.39
CA GLU A 49 8.52 -37.87 -22.55
C GLU A 49 7.94 -36.46 -22.35
N LYS A 50 7.32 -36.19 -21.19
CA LYS A 50 6.79 -34.86 -20.86
C LYS A 50 7.88 -33.79 -20.76
N ARG A 51 9.09 -34.14 -20.31
CA ARG A 51 10.23 -33.22 -20.24
C ARG A 51 10.79 -32.92 -21.62
N GLU A 52 10.81 -33.90 -22.52
CA GLU A 52 11.22 -33.74 -23.90
C GLU A 52 10.21 -32.91 -24.69
N GLU A 53 8.91 -33.17 -24.51
CA GLU A 53 7.84 -32.35 -25.09
C GLU A 53 7.93 -30.89 -24.62
N LEU A 54 8.15 -30.67 -23.32
CA LEU A 54 8.34 -29.32 -22.77
C LEU A 54 9.60 -28.65 -23.31
N ARG A 55 10.69 -29.39 -23.52
CA ARG A 55 11.93 -28.88 -24.14
C ARG A 55 11.71 -28.48 -25.59
N LEU A 56 11.04 -29.32 -26.38
CA LEU A 56 10.70 -29.03 -27.77
C LEU A 56 9.82 -27.79 -27.88
N ARG A 57 8.81 -27.68 -27.02
CA ARG A 57 7.93 -26.50 -26.94
C ARG A 57 8.67 -25.23 -26.51
N ILE A 58 9.69 -25.37 -25.66
CA ILE A 58 10.56 -24.24 -25.29
C ILE A 58 11.44 -23.84 -26.48
N GLU A 59 12.05 -24.79 -27.18
CA GLU A 59 12.91 -24.49 -28.33
C GLU A 59 12.11 -23.88 -29.50
N GLU A 60 10.90 -24.40 -29.76
CA GLU A 60 9.95 -23.85 -30.73
C GLU A 60 9.58 -22.40 -30.38
N LYS A 61 9.23 -22.14 -29.12
CA LYS A 61 8.95 -20.76 -28.68
C LYS A 61 10.18 -19.86 -28.75
N LEU A 62 11.38 -20.42 -28.59
CA LEU A 62 12.63 -19.67 -28.73
C LEU A 62 12.96 -19.39 -30.20
N SER A 63 12.69 -20.33 -31.12
CA SER A 63 12.88 -20.14 -32.56
C SER A 63 11.84 -19.17 -33.13
N GLU A 64 10.57 -19.31 -32.79
CA GLU A 64 9.50 -18.39 -33.17
C GLU A 64 9.84 -16.96 -32.69
N LYS A 65 10.33 -16.83 -31.45
CA LYS A 65 10.80 -15.54 -30.93
C LYS A 65 12.03 -14.99 -31.66
N ARG A 66 12.94 -15.85 -32.12
CA ARG A 66 14.11 -15.47 -32.94
C ARG A 66 13.68 -15.02 -34.34
N GLU A 67 12.72 -15.71 -34.94
CA GLU A 67 12.17 -15.39 -36.26
C GLU A 67 11.40 -14.07 -36.24
N VAL A 68 10.53 -13.85 -35.26
CA VAL A 68 9.87 -12.56 -35.05
C VAL A 68 10.88 -11.44 -34.85
N LYS A 69 11.96 -11.71 -34.10
CA LYS A 69 13.05 -10.72 -33.91
C LYS A 69 13.77 -10.41 -35.23
N ASN A 70 14.13 -11.43 -36.01
CA ASN A 70 14.78 -11.26 -37.31
C ASN A 70 13.86 -10.58 -38.32
N GLN A 71 12.56 -10.90 -38.33
CA GLN A 71 11.58 -10.27 -39.20
C GLN A 71 11.45 -8.78 -38.88
N ASN A 72 11.36 -8.44 -37.58
CA ASN A 72 11.38 -7.05 -37.13
C ASN A 72 12.72 -6.36 -37.47
N GLU A 73 13.84 -7.09 -37.46
CA GLU A 73 15.16 -6.56 -37.83
C GLU A 73 15.27 -6.28 -39.33
N ILE A 74 14.74 -7.18 -40.17
CA ILE A 74 14.66 -7.01 -41.63
C ILE A 74 13.68 -5.89 -42.01
N GLU A 75 12.51 -5.81 -41.37
CA GLU A 75 11.51 -4.75 -41.59
C GLU A 75 12.08 -3.37 -41.21
N ASN A 76 12.78 -3.29 -40.08
CA ASN A 76 13.55 -2.10 -39.69
C ASN A 76 14.66 -1.79 -40.70
N GLU A 77 15.38 -2.77 -41.25
CA GLU A 77 16.42 -2.51 -42.26
C GLU A 77 15.87 -2.03 -43.60
N THR A 78 14.66 -2.46 -43.98
CA THR A 78 14.05 -2.12 -45.27
C THR A 78 13.44 -0.70 -45.28
N GLU A 79 13.06 -0.17 -44.11
CA GLU A 79 12.56 1.20 -43.93
C GLU A 79 13.59 2.17 -43.31
N GLU A 80 14.67 1.67 -42.67
CA GLU A 80 15.67 2.47 -41.94
C GLU A 80 17.08 2.54 -42.55
N GLY A 81 17.20 2.64 -43.86
CA GLY A 81 18.49 2.88 -44.51
C GLY A 81 19.15 4.22 -44.14
N THR A 82 18.43 5.16 -43.53
CA THR A 82 18.93 6.50 -43.22
C THR A 82 19.28 6.64 -41.73
N PRO A 83 20.48 7.11 -41.33
CA PRO A 83 20.85 7.29 -39.91
C PRO A 83 19.90 8.23 -39.14
N SER A 84 19.08 9.00 -39.85
CA SER A 84 18.00 9.83 -39.29
C SER A 84 16.85 9.00 -38.70
N SER A 85 16.35 7.97 -39.40
CA SER A 85 15.19 7.18 -38.93
C SER A 85 15.52 6.34 -37.70
N LYS A 86 16.70 5.71 -37.66
CA LYS A 86 17.24 5.02 -36.46
C LYS A 86 17.27 5.94 -35.24
N ARG A 87 17.74 7.18 -35.43
CA ARG A 87 17.79 8.19 -34.36
C ARG A 87 16.40 8.59 -33.88
N LEU A 88 15.42 8.70 -34.79
CA LEU A 88 14.03 9.02 -34.45
C LEU A 88 13.37 7.87 -33.67
N GLN A 89 13.55 6.62 -34.09
CA GLN A 89 13.02 5.48 -33.35
C GLN A 89 13.63 5.31 -31.96
N ILE A 90 14.94 5.56 -31.81
CA ILE A 90 15.58 5.53 -30.50
C ILE A 90 14.99 6.61 -29.59
N GLN A 91 14.69 7.79 -30.13
CA GLN A 91 14.04 8.85 -29.38
C GLN A 91 12.63 8.45 -28.96
N GLU A 92 11.83 7.91 -29.88
CA GLU A 92 10.47 7.43 -29.59
C GLU A 92 10.46 6.33 -28.51
N LYS A 93 11.34 5.33 -28.64
CA LYS A 93 11.52 4.26 -27.64
C LYS A 93 11.87 4.81 -26.26
N LYS A 94 12.71 5.85 -26.19
CA LYS A 94 13.04 6.54 -24.93
C LYS A 94 11.83 7.25 -24.35
N LEU A 95 11.05 7.98 -25.16
CA LEU A 95 9.84 8.67 -24.71
C LEU A 95 8.81 7.68 -24.16
N ASN A 96 8.61 6.54 -24.82
CA ASN A 96 7.72 5.49 -24.37
C ASN A 96 8.17 4.86 -23.04
N LEU A 97 9.48 4.67 -22.86
CA LEU A 97 10.06 4.22 -21.59
C LEU A 97 9.82 5.22 -20.45
N ILE A 98 10.01 6.51 -20.73
CA ILE A 98 9.79 7.59 -19.75
C ILE A 98 8.31 7.64 -19.35
N ARG A 99 7.39 7.65 -20.32
CA ARG A 99 5.94 7.64 -20.06
C ARG A 99 5.53 6.42 -19.25
N SER A 100 5.92 5.22 -19.67
CA SER A 100 5.55 3.99 -18.96
C SER A 100 6.11 3.92 -17.54
N HIS A 101 7.34 4.41 -17.34
CA HIS A 101 7.93 4.51 -16.00
C HIS A 101 7.15 5.49 -15.11
N PHE A 102 6.83 6.67 -15.62
CA PHE A 102 6.08 7.68 -14.90
C PHE A 102 4.66 7.18 -14.54
N LEU A 103 3.92 6.62 -15.50
CA LEU A 103 2.59 6.05 -15.25
C LEU A 103 2.61 4.97 -14.17
N ARG A 104 3.60 4.06 -14.20
CA ARG A 104 3.75 3.05 -13.15
C ARG A 104 3.96 3.67 -11.77
N MET A 105 4.66 4.81 -11.68
CA MET A 105 4.87 5.53 -10.44
C MET A 105 3.58 6.20 -9.95
N VAL A 106 2.86 6.87 -10.85
CA VAL A 106 1.55 7.49 -10.58
C VAL A 106 0.55 6.45 -10.06
N THR A 107 0.38 5.33 -10.76
CA THR A 107 -0.53 4.26 -10.32
C THR A 107 -0.20 3.73 -8.92
N ARG A 108 1.08 3.69 -8.55
CA ARG A 108 1.49 3.28 -7.19
C ARG A 108 1.14 4.32 -6.15
N MET A 109 1.26 5.61 -6.47
CA MET A 109 0.89 6.73 -5.61
C MET A 109 -0.62 6.83 -5.44
N GLU A 110 -1.40 6.72 -6.53
CA GLU A 110 -2.86 6.63 -6.49
C GLU A 110 -3.33 5.48 -5.60
N ALA A 111 -2.73 4.29 -5.76
CA ALA A 111 -3.03 3.15 -4.90
C ALA A 111 -2.68 3.43 -3.43
N ALA A 112 -1.65 4.22 -3.15
CA ALA A 112 -1.30 4.62 -1.79
C ALA A 112 -2.30 5.63 -1.22
N ILE A 113 -2.68 6.64 -1.99
CA ILE A 113 -3.73 7.62 -1.65
C ILE A 113 -5.03 6.89 -1.29
N ALA A 114 -5.51 5.98 -2.15
CA ALA A 114 -6.72 5.20 -1.90
C ALA A 114 -6.65 4.33 -0.63
N ARG A 115 -5.47 3.81 -0.26
CA ARG A 115 -5.29 3.07 0.99
C ARG A 115 -5.34 3.99 2.22
N LEU A 116 -4.75 5.18 2.12
CA LEU A 116 -4.75 6.18 3.20
C LEU A 116 -6.14 6.75 3.41
N GLU A 117 -6.91 7.02 2.34
CA GLU A 117 -8.32 7.42 2.42
C GLU A 117 -9.17 6.41 3.19
N LYS A 118 -9.06 5.13 2.82
CA LYS A 118 -9.76 4.06 3.52
C LYS A 118 -9.33 3.96 4.99
N LEU A 119 -8.08 4.28 5.32
CA LEU A 119 -7.62 4.27 6.69
C LEU A 119 -8.18 5.47 7.48
N ILE A 120 -8.21 6.66 6.89
CA ILE A 120 -8.84 7.86 7.44
C ILE A 120 -10.31 7.58 7.76
N GLN A 121 -11.08 7.07 6.79
CA GLN A 121 -12.50 6.73 7.00
C GLN A 121 -12.71 5.74 8.15
N ARG A 122 -11.85 4.72 8.28
CA ARG A 122 -11.95 3.78 9.40
C ARG A 122 -11.64 4.44 10.74
N ILE A 123 -10.68 5.36 10.77
CA ILE A 123 -10.32 6.11 11.97
C ILE A 123 -11.47 7.02 12.37
N GLU A 124 -12.05 7.77 11.43
CA GLU A 124 -13.22 8.62 11.66
C GLU A 124 -14.41 7.85 12.21
N ASN A 125 -14.74 6.71 11.61
CA ASN A 125 -15.81 5.86 12.11
C ASN A 125 -15.53 5.39 13.55
N ARG A 126 -14.28 5.06 13.89
CA ARG A 126 -13.91 4.67 15.26
C ARG A 126 -14.04 5.83 16.24
N VAL A 127 -13.64 7.04 15.85
CA VAL A 127 -13.78 8.24 16.70
C VAL A 127 -15.25 8.56 16.94
N ALA A 128 -16.08 8.46 15.90
CA ALA A 128 -17.53 8.66 16.01
C ALA A 128 -18.17 7.67 17.00
N ILE A 129 -17.77 6.39 16.95
CA ILE A 129 -18.24 5.37 17.90
C ILE A 129 -17.83 5.74 19.33
N ILE A 130 -16.56 6.09 19.57
CA ILE A 130 -16.06 6.46 20.91
C ILE A 130 -16.84 7.64 21.48
N LYS A 131 -17.10 8.67 20.66
CA LYS A 131 -17.86 9.86 21.05
C LYS A 131 -19.31 9.55 21.42
N SER A 132 -19.92 8.58 20.73
CA SER A 132 -21.29 8.13 21.00
C SER A 132 -21.41 7.22 22.23
N GLU A 133 -20.38 6.41 22.51
CA GLU A 133 -20.38 5.45 23.62
C GLU A 133 -19.96 6.10 24.95
N ASN A 134 -19.09 7.12 24.93
CA ASN A 134 -18.56 7.75 26.12
C ASN A 134 -18.41 9.27 25.92
N SER A 135 -19.45 10.04 26.24
CA SER A 135 -19.51 11.49 26.03
C SER A 135 -18.50 12.32 26.83
N GLY A 136 -17.78 11.71 27.78
CA GLY A 136 -16.77 12.37 28.60
C GLY A 136 -15.34 12.28 28.07
N ILE A 137 -15.11 11.59 26.94
CA ILE A 137 -13.78 11.46 26.34
C ILE A 137 -13.55 12.61 25.37
N ASP A 138 -12.49 13.39 25.60
CA ASP A 138 -12.08 14.44 24.66
C ASP A 138 -11.45 13.83 23.39
N THR A 139 -12.10 14.07 22.24
CA THR A 139 -11.64 13.64 20.91
C THR A 139 -11.14 14.80 20.05
N ALA A 140 -11.10 16.03 20.56
CA ALA A 140 -10.84 17.24 19.77
C ALA A 140 -9.45 17.24 19.11
N ALA A 141 -8.41 16.79 19.83
CA ALA A 141 -7.06 16.68 19.30
C ALA A 141 -7.00 15.68 18.13
N ILE A 142 -7.67 14.54 18.26
CA ILE A 142 -7.73 13.49 17.23
C ILE A 142 -8.49 13.99 15.99
N GLU A 143 -9.62 14.68 16.17
CA GLU A 143 -10.39 15.28 15.07
C GLU A 143 -9.55 16.29 14.28
N THR A 144 -8.73 17.09 14.98
CA THR A 144 -7.81 18.07 14.39
C THR A 144 -6.72 17.38 13.55
N GLU A 145 -6.10 16.32 14.06
CA GLU A 145 -5.07 15.57 13.33
C GLU A 145 -5.64 14.82 12.11
N ILE A 146 -6.87 14.32 12.20
CA ILE A 146 -7.59 13.73 11.05
C ILE A 146 -7.79 14.80 9.96
N ALA A 147 -8.21 16.01 10.35
CA ALA A 147 -8.39 17.11 9.40
C ALA A 147 -7.06 17.48 8.71
N ASN A 148 -5.96 17.56 9.46
CA ASN A 148 -4.62 17.78 8.90
C ASN A 148 -4.23 16.67 7.90
N ALA A 149 -4.43 15.40 8.28
CA ALA A 149 -4.15 14.26 7.39
C ALA A 149 -4.96 14.33 6.08
N LYS A 150 -6.22 14.81 6.12
CA LYS A 150 -7.04 15.04 4.92
C LYS A 150 -6.49 16.16 4.06
N THR A 151 -6.13 17.31 4.65
CA THR A 151 -5.54 18.43 3.90
C THR A 151 -4.27 18.00 3.17
N LEU A 152 -3.35 17.31 3.86
CA LEU A 152 -2.14 16.77 3.23
C LEU A 152 -2.44 15.78 2.10
N LEU A 153 -3.49 14.98 2.25
CA LEU A 153 -3.90 14.03 1.21
C LEU A 153 -4.41 14.75 -0.03
N ASP A 154 -5.18 15.82 0.14
CA ASP A 154 -5.69 16.63 -0.96
C ASP A 154 -4.58 17.40 -1.66
N THR A 155 -3.59 17.92 -0.91
CA THR A 155 -2.35 18.46 -1.48
C THR A 155 -1.62 17.41 -2.31
N ALA A 156 -1.43 16.20 -1.78
CA ALA A 156 -0.76 15.12 -2.49
C ALA A 156 -1.47 14.69 -3.79
N LYS A 157 -2.81 14.77 -3.84
CA LYS A 157 -3.58 14.56 -5.07
C LYS A 157 -3.33 15.66 -6.09
N SER A 158 -3.44 16.92 -5.65
CA SER A 158 -3.20 18.08 -6.51
C SER A 158 -1.79 18.07 -7.10
N ASP A 159 -0.78 17.72 -6.30
CA ASP A 159 0.61 17.65 -6.73
C ASP A 159 0.87 16.47 -7.69
N LEU A 160 0.14 15.36 -7.52
CA LEU A 160 0.20 14.24 -8.45
C LEU A 160 -0.41 14.61 -9.81
N ASP A 161 -1.54 15.34 -9.81
CA ASP A 161 -2.15 15.88 -11.03
C ASP A 161 -1.25 16.94 -11.69
N ALA A 162 -0.62 17.80 -10.90
CA ALA A 162 0.39 18.73 -11.39
C ALA A 162 1.60 17.99 -12.01
N ALA A 163 2.04 16.87 -11.42
CA ALA A 163 3.09 16.06 -12.01
C ALA A 163 2.69 15.46 -13.37
N ASN A 164 1.43 15.05 -13.54
CA ASN A 164 0.90 14.56 -14.83
C ASN A 164 0.96 15.66 -15.91
N THR A 165 0.47 16.85 -15.60
CA THR A 165 0.50 17.99 -16.54
C THR A 165 1.92 18.45 -16.89
N ASN A 166 2.83 18.40 -15.92
CA ASN A 166 4.24 18.67 -16.14
C ASN A 166 4.89 17.63 -17.06
N LEU A 167 4.49 16.35 -17.01
CA LEU A 167 4.97 15.34 -17.96
C LEU A 167 4.56 15.71 -19.39
N ASP A 168 3.30 16.04 -19.63
CA ASP A 168 2.83 16.38 -20.98
C ASP A 168 3.59 17.59 -21.55
N THR A 169 3.87 18.57 -20.70
CA THR A 169 4.69 19.74 -21.05
C THR A 169 6.14 19.36 -21.33
N ALA A 170 6.74 18.49 -20.51
CA ALA A 170 8.13 18.04 -20.64
C ALA A 170 8.39 17.21 -21.91
N LEU A 171 7.34 16.63 -22.49
CA LEU A 171 7.45 15.82 -23.72
C LEU A 171 7.50 16.67 -24.99
N VAL A 172 7.08 17.93 -24.92
CA VAL A 172 6.99 18.85 -26.08
C VAL A 172 8.03 19.98 -26.01
N THR A 173 8.63 20.20 -24.84
CA THR A 173 9.59 21.30 -24.62
C THR A 173 10.96 21.08 -25.28
N ASP A 174 11.61 22.19 -25.64
CA ASP A 174 12.96 22.22 -26.21
C ASP A 174 14.07 21.90 -25.18
N ASP A 175 13.80 22.08 -23.86
CA ASP A 175 14.71 21.68 -22.78
C ASP A 175 14.09 20.61 -21.87
N PRO A 176 14.15 19.32 -22.28
CA PRO A 176 13.58 18.24 -21.50
C PRO A 176 14.28 18.06 -20.15
N LYS A 177 15.57 18.42 -20.03
CA LYS A 177 16.32 18.17 -18.80
C LYS A 177 15.80 19.01 -17.65
N ALA A 178 15.59 20.30 -17.88
CA ALA A 178 15.02 21.19 -16.86
C ALA A 178 13.61 20.75 -16.46
N ALA A 179 12.77 20.39 -17.43
CA ALA A 179 11.40 19.95 -17.16
C ALA A 179 11.34 18.65 -16.33
N PHE A 180 12.21 17.67 -16.58
CA PHE A 180 12.26 16.44 -15.80
C PHE A 180 12.80 16.63 -14.37
N VAL A 181 13.59 17.67 -14.11
CA VAL A 181 14.00 18.01 -12.73
C VAL A 181 12.78 18.41 -11.92
N ILE A 182 11.92 19.28 -12.47
CA ILE A 182 10.69 19.73 -11.82
C ILE A 182 9.77 18.53 -11.52
N ILE A 183 9.55 17.64 -12.49
CA ILE A 183 8.74 16.42 -12.30
C ILE A 183 9.29 15.55 -11.17
N ARG A 184 10.62 15.41 -11.09
CA ARG A 184 11.25 14.60 -10.04
C ARG A 184 11.05 15.22 -8.66
N GLU A 185 11.13 16.54 -8.56
CA GLU A 185 10.91 17.27 -7.32
C GLU A 185 9.45 17.15 -6.86
N THR A 186 8.47 17.37 -7.74
CA THR A 186 7.04 17.23 -7.39
C THR A 186 6.71 15.82 -6.90
N ILE A 187 7.13 14.79 -7.63
CA ILE A 187 6.96 13.38 -7.23
C ILE A 187 7.65 13.06 -5.90
N THR A 188 8.81 13.69 -5.63
CA THR A 188 9.50 13.51 -4.35
C THR A 188 8.72 14.17 -3.21
N GLY A 189 8.11 15.34 -3.47
CA GLY A 189 7.16 16.01 -2.59
C GLY A 189 5.99 15.11 -2.23
N VAL A 190 5.23 14.65 -3.22
CA VAL A 190 4.09 13.72 -3.06
C VAL A 190 4.49 12.52 -2.19
N LYS A 191 5.63 11.89 -2.49
CA LYS A 191 6.12 10.74 -1.71
C LYS A 191 6.33 11.10 -0.22
N ASN A 192 6.86 12.29 0.07
CA ASN A 192 7.12 12.73 1.43
C ASN A 192 5.82 13.06 2.17
N GLU A 193 4.85 13.68 1.49
CA GLU A 193 3.52 13.94 2.02
C GLU A 193 2.78 12.64 2.37
N LEU A 194 2.78 11.66 1.46
CA LEU A 194 2.19 10.34 1.73
C LEU A 194 2.82 9.65 2.95
N LYS A 195 4.13 9.84 3.17
CA LYS A 195 4.81 9.35 4.38
C LYS A 195 4.40 10.13 5.63
N ALA A 196 4.25 11.44 5.54
CA ALA A 196 3.80 12.28 6.64
C ALA A 196 2.37 11.90 7.07
N ILE A 197 1.45 11.74 6.11
CA ILE A 197 0.09 11.25 6.35
C ILE A 197 0.15 9.90 7.04
N HIS A 198 0.93 8.94 6.52
CA HIS A 198 1.07 7.64 7.15
C HIS A 198 1.54 7.73 8.61
N LYS A 199 2.51 8.60 8.90
CA LYS A 199 3.01 8.82 10.27
C LYS A 199 1.89 9.35 11.18
N ILE A 200 1.15 10.36 10.74
CA ILE A 200 0.01 10.93 11.49
C ILE A 200 -1.02 9.83 11.78
N LEU A 201 -1.42 9.06 10.77
CA LEU A 201 -2.42 8.01 10.94
C LEU A 201 -1.96 6.90 11.90
N VAL A 202 -0.66 6.57 11.93
CA VAL A 202 -0.11 5.60 12.89
C VAL A 202 -0.18 6.14 14.33
N HIS A 203 0.14 7.42 14.54
CA HIS A 203 0.01 8.07 15.86
C HIS A 203 -1.46 8.10 16.31
N LEU A 204 -2.38 8.55 15.45
CA LEU A 204 -3.82 8.54 15.71
C LEU A 204 -4.36 7.16 16.12
N ILE A 205 -3.87 6.07 15.50
CA ILE A 205 -4.27 4.72 15.89
C ILE A 205 -3.81 4.39 17.32
N GLY A 206 -2.64 4.87 17.72
CA GLY A 206 -2.12 4.77 19.08
C GLY A 206 -3.01 5.50 20.07
N ASP A 207 -3.34 6.75 19.79
CA ASP A 207 -4.14 7.61 20.68
C ASP A 207 -5.55 7.05 20.85
N ILE A 208 -6.21 6.67 19.75
CA ILE A 208 -7.54 6.03 19.78
C ILE A 208 -7.50 4.71 20.56
N LYS A 209 -6.40 3.95 20.48
CA LYS A 209 -6.25 2.74 21.29
C LYS A 209 -6.12 3.10 22.77
N GLY A 210 -5.29 4.09 23.12
CA GLY A 210 -5.13 4.58 24.49
C GLY A 210 -6.45 5.00 25.13
N LEU A 211 -7.27 5.76 24.41
CA LEU A 211 -8.61 6.16 24.87
C LEU A 211 -9.54 4.98 25.17
N ARG A 212 -9.37 3.86 24.47
CA ARG A 212 -10.23 2.67 24.62
C ARG A 212 -9.81 1.74 25.76
N VAL A 213 -8.55 1.75 26.18
CA VAL A 213 -8.08 0.90 27.30
C VAL A 213 -8.29 1.51 28.69
N GLY A 214 -8.94 2.68 28.77
CA GLY A 214 -9.13 3.40 30.02
C GLY A 214 -7.87 4.19 30.35
N ASN A 215 -8.01 5.52 30.37
CA ASN A 215 -6.98 6.42 30.86
C ASN A 215 -6.74 6.09 32.34
N SER A 216 -5.73 5.28 32.64
CA SER A 216 -5.20 5.18 34.00
C SER A 216 -4.44 6.47 34.22
N GLU A 217 -5.17 7.48 34.69
CA GLU A 217 -4.61 8.74 35.12
C GLU A 217 -3.56 8.50 36.20
N GLU A 218 -2.30 8.51 35.77
CA GLU A 218 -1.22 9.08 36.56
C GLU A 218 -0.34 9.88 35.60
N SER A 219 -0.90 10.98 35.11
CA SER A 219 -0.12 12.08 34.55
C SER A 219 -0.62 13.36 35.21
N GLY A 220 -0.18 13.53 36.45
CA GLY A 220 -0.30 14.79 37.14
C GLY A 220 0.49 15.88 36.42
N SER A 221 -0.03 17.10 36.60
CA SER A 221 0.60 18.39 36.41
C SER A 221 0.40 19.06 35.06
N GLU A 222 -0.70 19.79 35.01
CA GLU A 222 -0.85 20.99 34.21
C GLU A 222 -0.49 22.23 35.08
N VAL A 223 -0.06 23.30 34.39
CA VAL A 223 -0.13 24.74 34.75
C VAL A 223 1.13 25.47 35.30
N GLU A 224 1.67 26.30 34.38
CA GLU A 224 2.26 27.66 34.49
C GLU A 224 3.50 27.98 35.35
N SER A 225 4.54 28.56 34.72
CA SER A 225 4.82 30.02 34.75
C SER A 225 6.24 30.35 34.27
N GLU A 226 6.35 31.41 33.47
CA GLU A 226 7.60 32.08 33.12
C GLU A 226 8.27 32.72 34.36
N SER A 227 9.60 32.53 34.56
CA SER A 227 10.56 33.62 34.83
C SER A 227 11.99 33.12 35.11
N VAL A 228 12.93 33.73 34.39
CA VAL A 228 14.38 33.92 34.59
C VAL A 228 15.03 33.47 35.91
N ALA A 229 16.02 32.56 35.81
CA ALA A 229 17.43 32.76 36.23
C ALA A 229 18.29 31.47 36.14
N SER A 230 19.48 31.59 35.53
CA SER A 230 20.64 30.68 35.65
C SER A 230 21.26 30.82 37.06
N PRO A 231 21.97 29.83 37.69
CA PRO A 231 23.12 29.15 37.08
C PRO A 231 23.33 27.64 37.41
N SER A 232 24.01 26.97 36.48
CA SER A 232 25.09 25.97 36.64
C SER A 232 25.14 25.09 37.91
N ALA A 233 24.85 23.80 37.74
CA ALA A 233 25.61 22.69 38.34
C ALA A 233 25.37 21.37 37.59
N SER A 234 26.44 20.78 37.05
CA SER A 234 26.54 19.35 36.72
C SER A 234 26.94 18.60 38.01
N PRO A 235 26.42 17.39 38.29
CA PRO A 235 27.07 16.19 37.74
C PRO A 235 26.13 15.02 37.38
N GLU A 236 26.53 14.36 36.29
CA GLU A 236 26.53 12.91 36.01
C GLU A 236 26.20 11.95 37.17
N VAL A 237 25.13 11.13 37.06
CA VAL A 237 25.12 9.70 37.47
C VAL A 237 24.03 8.91 36.75
N SER A 238 24.44 7.86 36.02
CA SER A 238 23.59 6.72 35.59
C SER A 238 23.61 5.65 36.70
N PRO A 239 22.47 4.99 37.00
CA PRO A 239 22.43 3.58 36.65
C PRO A 239 21.05 3.03 36.26
N SER A 240 21.08 2.13 35.29
CA SER A 240 20.05 1.14 34.96
C SER A 240 19.57 0.34 36.19
N PRO A 241 18.29 -0.06 36.21
CA PRO A 241 18.07 -1.51 36.26
C PRO A 241 17.00 -2.01 35.28
N SER A 242 17.38 -3.07 34.59
CA SER A 242 16.54 -4.04 33.90
C SER A 242 15.76 -4.88 34.91
N ALA A 243 14.42 -4.90 34.81
CA ALA A 243 13.61 -5.99 35.35
C ALA A 243 12.32 -6.15 34.53
N SER A 244 12.30 -7.22 33.74
CA SER A 244 11.11 -7.76 33.08
C SER A 244 10.27 -8.54 34.10
N PRO A 245 8.94 -8.43 34.07
CA PRO A 245 8.11 -9.57 34.39
C PRO A 245 7.20 -9.94 33.21
N THR A 246 7.43 -11.15 32.70
CA THR A 246 6.52 -11.88 31.82
C THR A 246 5.32 -12.33 32.63
N ILE A 247 4.12 -11.83 32.34
CA ILE A 247 2.88 -12.46 32.81
C ILE A 247 1.89 -12.50 31.64
N VAL A 248 1.67 -13.70 31.14
CA VAL A 248 0.59 -14.05 30.22
C VAL A 248 -0.54 -14.64 31.06
N PRO A 249 -1.78 -14.18 30.88
CA PRO A 249 -2.88 -15.12 30.86
C PRO A 249 -3.73 -14.98 29.60
N SER A 250 -3.89 -16.12 28.95
CA SER A 250 -4.88 -16.42 27.92
C SER A 250 -6.24 -16.64 28.58
N SER A 251 -7.26 -15.88 28.18
CA SER A 251 -8.66 -16.30 28.33
C SER A 251 -9.53 -15.62 27.28
N SER A 252 -9.86 -16.37 26.24
CA SER A 252 -10.88 -16.09 25.25
C SER A 252 -12.28 -16.33 25.82
N PRO A 253 -13.23 -15.42 25.55
CA PRO A 253 -14.58 -15.84 25.29
C PRO A 253 -15.01 -15.44 23.87
N THR A 254 -15.36 -16.48 23.10
CA THR A 254 -16.07 -16.40 21.82
C THR A 254 -17.56 -16.26 22.12
N THR A 255 -18.18 -15.17 21.70
CA THR A 255 -19.65 -15.08 21.58
C THR A 255 -20.01 -14.28 20.34
N THR A 256 -20.41 -15.00 19.29
CA THR A 256 -21.01 -14.45 18.06
C THR A 256 -22.52 -14.44 18.22
N PRO A 257 -23.20 -13.30 18.06
CA PRO A 257 -24.60 -13.29 17.65
C PRO A 257 -24.72 -12.84 16.19
N THR A 258 -25.17 -13.76 15.33
CA THR A 258 -25.66 -13.48 13.98
C THR A 258 -27.12 -13.10 14.08
N LEU A 259 -27.47 -11.84 13.79
CA LEU A 259 -28.85 -11.47 13.44
C LEU A 259 -28.79 -10.46 12.29
N LEU A 260 -29.33 -10.86 11.15
CA LEU A 260 -29.49 -10.06 9.94
C LEU A 260 -30.95 -9.57 9.90
N PRO A 261 -31.22 -8.26 9.84
CA PRO A 261 -32.50 -7.77 9.38
C PRO A 261 -32.37 -7.30 7.92
N THR A 262 -32.95 -8.09 7.03
CA THR A 262 -33.48 -7.64 5.75
C THR A 262 -34.74 -6.86 6.06
N GLU A 263 -34.83 -5.57 5.71
CA GLU A 263 -36.06 -4.90 5.23
C GLU A 263 -35.69 -3.57 4.54
N THR A 264 -36.06 -3.45 3.27
CA THR A 264 -36.03 -2.21 2.49
C THR A 264 -37.46 -1.69 2.34
N PRO A 265 -37.82 -0.51 2.87
CA PRO A 265 -39.04 0.16 2.45
C PRO A 265 -38.77 1.04 1.23
N THR A 266 -39.29 0.60 0.08
CA THR A 266 -39.53 1.42 -1.12
C THR A 266 -40.78 2.25 -0.87
N ALA A 267 -40.62 3.56 -0.68
CA ALA A 267 -41.75 4.49 -0.76
C ALA A 267 -41.28 5.80 -1.39
N THR A 268 -41.66 5.99 -2.66
CA THR A 268 -41.51 7.24 -3.40
C THR A 268 -42.81 8.03 -3.24
N PRO A 269 -42.82 9.20 -2.59
CA PRO A 269 -43.96 10.11 -2.69
C PRO A 269 -43.80 11.03 -3.89
N THR A 270 -44.64 10.81 -4.90
CA THR A 270 -44.96 11.77 -5.97
C THR A 270 -46.01 12.74 -5.45
N VAL A 271 -45.68 14.03 -5.33
CA VAL A 271 -46.71 15.09 -5.39
C VAL A 271 -46.10 16.38 -5.95
N GLU A 272 -46.60 16.77 -7.12
CA GLU A 272 -46.50 18.11 -7.70
C GLU A 272 -47.69 18.94 -7.21
N PRO A 273 -47.49 20.21 -6.82
CA PRO A 273 -48.58 21.17 -6.98
C PRO A 273 -48.13 22.42 -7.75
N THR A 274 -48.74 22.56 -8.92
CA THR A 274 -48.91 23.78 -9.69
C THR A 274 -49.68 24.82 -8.89
N ALA A 275 -49.07 25.97 -8.60
CA ALA A 275 -49.81 27.20 -8.32
C ALA A 275 -48.93 28.44 -8.57
N SER A 276 -49.19 29.12 -9.69
CA SER A 276 -49.02 30.57 -9.81
C SER A 276 -50.42 31.17 -9.70
N PRO A 277 -50.59 32.26 -8.95
CA PRO A 277 -51.05 33.46 -9.64
C PRO A 277 -50.36 34.75 -9.18
N SER A 278 -50.20 35.61 -10.18
CA SER A 278 -49.79 37.01 -10.16
C SER A 278 -50.64 37.87 -9.22
N VAL A 279 -50.00 38.83 -8.53
CA VAL A 279 -50.30 40.27 -8.59
C VAL A 279 -48.98 41.03 -8.45
#